data_AF-A0A0L8I8A4-F1
#
_entry.id   AF-A0A0L8I8A4-F1
#
_cell.length_a   1.000
_cell.length_b   1.000
_cell.length_c   1.000
_cell.angle_alpha   90.00
_cell.angle_beta   90.00
_cell.angle_gamma   90.00
#
_symmetry.space_group_name_H-M   'P 1'
#
loop_
_entity.id
_entity.type
_entity.pdbx_description
1 polymer ?
#
loop_
_entity_poly.entity_id
_entity_poly.type
_entity_poly.pdbx_seq_one_letter_code
_entity_poly.pdbx_strand_id
1 'polypeptide(L)'
;MEYAELMLVWPELFENILWSDEAVFHVGDFINRLNFPFCASCDKDPNMTVERMQVPPKVTMWCEMTATRVVGPYLLRDTMDTDCYLQVLKHYVWTTVSRITLATRYPCSMLQRPILH
;
A
#
# COMPACT_ATOMS: atom_id res chain seq x y z
N MET A 1 -23.11 -3.33 -6.72
CA MET A 1 -23.52 -2.20 -5.86
C MET A 1 -23.82 -2.65 -4.43
N GLU A 2 -24.22 -3.90 -4.21
CA GLU A 2 -24.54 -4.46 -2.88
C GLU A 2 -23.51 -4.16 -1.77
N TYR A 3 -22.21 -4.39 -2.00
CA TYR A 3 -21.18 -4.13 -0.98
C TYR A 3 -20.97 -2.64 -0.66
N ALA A 4 -21.10 -1.76 -1.65
CA ALA A 4 -20.93 -0.33 -1.44
C ALA A 4 -22.08 0.23 -0.59
N GLU A 5 -23.30 -0.22 -0.85
CA GLU A 5 -24.48 0.15 -0.05
C GLU A 5 -24.34 -0.36 1.39
N LEU A 6 -23.89 -1.60 1.59
CA LEU A 6 -23.64 -2.14 2.94
C LEU A 6 -22.56 -1.37 3.70
N MET A 7 -21.49 -0.93 3.04
CA MET A 7 -20.45 -0.11 3.68
C MET A 7 -20.96 1.28 4.09
N LEU A 8 -21.94 1.84 3.37
CA LEU A 8 -22.53 3.13 3.73
C LEU A 8 -23.45 3.06 4.96
N VAL A 9 -23.98 1.88 5.29
CA VAL A 9 -24.84 1.70 6.48
C VAL A 9 -24.04 1.81 7.79
N TRP A 10 -22.73 1.57 7.75
CA TRP A 10 -21.85 1.55 8.93
C TRP A 10 -20.68 2.52 8.73
N PRO A 11 -20.90 3.84 8.80
CA PRO A 11 -19.86 4.83 8.53
C PRO A 11 -18.69 4.75 9.51
N GLU A 12 -18.89 4.30 10.77
CA GLU A 12 -17.79 4.10 11.72
C GLU A 12 -16.85 2.95 11.33
N LEU A 13 -17.23 2.11 10.37
CA LEU A 13 -16.39 1.06 9.85
C LEU A 13 -15.13 1.62 9.19
N PHE A 14 -15.23 2.75 8.48
CA PHE A 14 -14.10 3.35 7.77
C PHE A 14 -12.94 3.76 8.69
N GLU A 15 -13.24 4.15 9.92
CA GLU A 15 -12.24 4.51 10.93
C GLU A 15 -11.45 3.28 11.45
N ASN A 16 -12.01 2.08 11.29
CA ASN A 16 -11.46 0.84 11.83
C ASN A 16 -10.99 -0.16 10.76
N ILE A 17 -11.04 0.22 9.47
CA ILE A 17 -10.48 -0.60 8.39
C ILE A 17 -8.99 -0.33 8.23
N LEU A 18 -8.21 -1.41 8.17
CA LEU A 18 -6.85 -1.42 7.64
C LEU A 18 -6.92 -1.87 6.17
N TRP A 19 -6.73 -0.93 5.26
CA TRP A 19 -6.60 -1.20 3.84
C TRP A 19 -5.18 -1.66 3.54
N SER A 20 -5.01 -2.61 2.62
CA SER A 20 -3.71 -3.12 2.23
C SER A 20 -3.69 -3.53 0.77
N ASP A 21 -2.58 -3.29 0.08
CA ASP A 21 -2.42 -3.73 -1.31
C ASP A 21 -0.95 -3.99 -1.67
N GLU A 22 -0.75 -4.74 -2.76
CA GLU A 22 0.53 -4.99 -3.41
C GLU A 22 0.72 -4.02 -4.58
N ALA A 23 1.88 -3.36 -4.63
CA ALA A 23 2.27 -2.52 -5.74
C ALA A 23 3.63 -2.93 -6.29
N VAL A 24 3.74 -3.08 -7.61
CA VAL A 24 4.98 -3.42 -8.31
C VAL A 24 5.54 -2.19 -9.01
N PHE A 25 6.76 -1.81 -8.64
CA PHE A 25 7.49 -0.69 -9.23
C PHE A 25 8.59 -1.21 -10.14
N HIS A 26 8.58 -0.78 -11.40
CA HIS A 26 9.67 -1.07 -12.31
C HIS A 26 10.75 -0.01 -12.15
N VAL A 27 11.99 -0.45 -11.91
CA VAL A 27 13.17 0.39 -11.80
C VAL A 27 13.73 0.58 -13.23
N GLY A 28 13.48 1.75 -13.80
CA GLY A 28 13.95 2.16 -15.12
C GLY A 28 13.14 3.34 -15.67
N ASP A 29 13.66 4.03 -16.68
CA ASP A 29 13.04 5.24 -17.29
C ASP A 29 11.81 4.95 -18.16
N PHE A 30 11.18 3.79 -17.99
CA PHE A 30 10.13 3.30 -18.87
C PHE A 30 8.76 3.42 -18.19
N ILE A 31 8.05 4.50 -18.51
CA ILE A 31 6.64 4.66 -18.16
C ILE A 31 5.81 3.74 -19.06
N ASN A 32 4.83 3.04 -18.48
CA ASN A 32 3.87 2.23 -19.26
C ASN A 32 3.22 3.11 -20.35
N ARG A 33 3.24 2.69 -21.62
CA ARG A 33 2.64 3.45 -22.74
C ARG A 33 1.17 3.80 -22.50
N LEU A 34 0.43 3.01 -21.72
CA LEU A 34 -0.96 3.28 -21.36
C LEU A 34 -1.12 4.39 -20.31
N ASN A 35 -0.06 4.70 -19.54
CA ASN A 35 0.00 5.83 -18.61
C ASN A 35 0.74 7.04 -19.21
N PHE A 36 1.16 6.96 -20.48
CA PHE A 36 1.85 8.05 -21.17
C PHE A 36 0.96 8.59 -22.29
N PRO A 37 0.23 9.71 -22.07
CA PRO A 37 -0.35 10.44 -23.18
C PRO A 37 0.81 11.02 -23.98
N PHE A 38 1.07 10.46 -25.16
CA PHE A 38 1.86 11.16 -26.17
C PHE A 38 1.14 12.48 -26.47
N CYS A 39 1.56 13.58 -25.87
CA CYS A 39 1.11 14.89 -26.30
C CYS A 39 1.49 15.03 -27.77
N ALA A 40 0.47 15.21 -28.62
CA ALA A 40 0.54 15.34 -30.07
C ALA A 40 1.37 16.54 -30.58
N SER A 41 2.13 17.20 -29.70
CA SER A 41 3.06 18.29 -30.00
C SER A 41 4.51 17.81 -30.14
N CYS A 42 4.81 16.52 -29.92
CA CYS A 42 6.10 15.93 -30.27
C CYS A 42 5.98 15.22 -31.61
N ASP A 43 6.31 15.91 -32.71
CA ASP A 43 6.57 15.34 -34.04
C ASP A 43 7.85 14.47 -34.02
N LYS A 44 7.86 13.43 -33.19
CA LYS A 44 8.88 12.38 -33.22
C LYS A 44 8.22 11.14 -33.79
N ASP A 45 8.65 10.84 -35.01
CA ASP A 45 8.41 9.65 -35.82
C ASP A 45 7.51 8.57 -35.17
N PRO A 46 6.30 8.31 -35.70
CA PRO A 46 5.41 7.27 -35.17
C PRO A 46 6.02 5.86 -35.22
N ASN A 47 7.13 5.66 -35.96
CA ASN A 47 7.92 4.43 -35.97
C ASN A 47 9.07 4.40 -34.94
N MET A 48 9.18 5.39 -34.05
CA MET A 48 10.22 5.43 -33.02
C MET A 48 10.09 4.21 -32.10
N THR A 49 10.95 3.24 -32.33
CA THR A 49 11.00 1.98 -31.59
C THR A 49 11.93 2.18 -30.41
N VAL A 50 11.36 2.47 -29.24
CA VAL A 50 12.16 2.48 -27.99
C VAL A 50 12.44 1.03 -27.63
N GLU A 51 13.72 0.65 -27.63
CA GLU A 51 14.16 -0.66 -27.14
C GLU A 51 13.73 -0.81 -25.67
N ARG A 52 12.78 -1.72 -25.45
CA ARG A 52 12.31 -2.07 -24.11
C ARG A 52 13.26 -3.13 -23.57
N MET A 53 13.90 -2.87 -22.44
CA MET A 53 14.58 -3.94 -21.71
C MET A 53 13.56 -5.07 -21.45
N GLN A 54 13.86 -6.30 -21.88
CA GLN A 54 12.90 -7.42 -21.81
C GLN A 54 12.47 -7.74 -20.37
N VAL A 55 13.31 -7.46 -19.37
CA VAL A 55 13.02 -7.63 -17.95
C VAL A 55 13.63 -6.48 -17.15
N PRO A 56 12.96 -5.31 -17.05
CA PRO A 56 13.45 -4.25 -16.18
C PRO A 56 13.41 -4.74 -14.72
N PRO A 57 14.40 -4.40 -13.89
CA PRO A 57 14.38 -4.73 -12.48
C PRO A 57 13.07 -4.21 -11.86
N LYS A 58 12.44 -5.00 -11.02
CA LYS A 58 11.19 -4.65 -10.36
C LYS A 58 11.32 -4.80 -8.85
N VAL A 59 10.62 -3.94 -8.13
CA VAL A 59 10.50 -3.97 -6.68
C VAL A 59 9.02 -4.10 -6.37
N THR A 60 8.65 -5.18 -5.71
CA THR A 60 7.30 -5.34 -5.19
C THR A 60 7.26 -4.71 -3.79
N MET A 61 6.19 -3.99 -3.47
CA MET A 61 5.96 -3.50 -2.12
C MET A 61 4.55 -3.86 -1.66
N TRP A 62 4.44 -4.08 -0.36
CA TRP A 62 3.18 -4.18 0.36
C TRP A 62 2.99 -2.93 1.19
N CYS A 63 1.85 -2.26 1.05
CA CYS A 63 1.55 -1.05 1.79
C CYS A 63 0.20 -1.17 2.47
N GLU A 64 0.09 -0.60 3.68
CA GLU A 64 -1.14 -0.59 4.46
C GLU A 64 -1.53 0.85 4.78
N MET A 65 -2.82 1.12 4.93
CA MET A 65 -3.31 2.42 5.37
C MET A 65 -4.61 2.30 6.16
N THR A 66 -4.80 3.23 7.07
CA THR A 66 -6.02 3.44 7.84
C THR A 66 -6.61 4.80 7.46
N ALA A 67 -7.77 5.16 8.01
CA ALA A 67 -8.36 6.49 7.80
C ALA A 67 -7.41 7.66 8.18
N THR A 68 -6.48 7.45 9.13
CA THR A 68 -5.66 8.53 9.70
C THR A 68 -4.19 8.46 9.34
N ARG A 69 -3.68 7.31 8.86
CA ARG A 69 -2.25 7.13 8.58
C ARG A 69 -1.97 6.03 7.56
N VAL A 70 -0.84 6.19 6.87
CA VAL A 70 -0.19 5.15 6.07
C VAL A 70 0.76 4.36 6.97
N VAL A 71 0.79 3.03 6.82
CA VAL A 71 1.65 2.11 7.57
C VAL A 71 2.59 1.36 6.62
N GLY A 72 3.84 1.80 6.64
CA GLY A 72 4.96 1.27 5.86
C GLY A 72 4.92 1.57 4.37
N PRO A 73 6.03 1.26 3.70
CA PRO A 73 6.01 0.15 2.75
C PRO A 73 6.90 -1.02 3.20
N TYR A 74 6.43 -2.25 3.02
CA TYR A 74 7.21 -3.47 3.16
C TYR A 74 7.73 -3.90 1.77
N LEU A 75 9.03 -3.79 1.57
CA LEU A 75 9.66 -4.13 0.29
C LEU A 75 9.87 -5.64 0.20
N LEU A 76 9.28 -6.22 -0.84
CA LEU A 76 9.40 -7.62 -1.20
C LEU A 76 10.55 -7.74 -2.20
N ARG A 77 11.49 -8.63 -1.91
CA ARG A 77 12.67 -8.87 -2.77
C ARG A 77 12.27 -9.55 -4.08
N ASP A 78 11.23 -10.38 -4.03
CA ASP A 78 10.74 -11.18 -5.15
C ASP A 78 9.24 -10.98 -5.35
N THR A 79 8.69 -11.63 -6.38
CA THR A 79 7.24 -11.60 -6.66
C THR A 79 6.51 -12.30 -5.52
N MET A 80 5.36 -11.75 -5.11
CA MET A 80 4.58 -12.32 -4.03
C MET A 80 4.06 -13.72 -4.41
N ASP A 81 4.50 -14.74 -3.68
CA ASP A 81 3.91 -16.08 -3.72
C ASP A 81 3.02 -16.33 -2.48
N THR A 82 2.40 -17.50 -2.41
CA THR A 82 1.47 -17.85 -1.33
C THR A 82 2.14 -17.86 0.05
N ASP A 83 3.38 -18.34 0.13
CA ASP A 83 4.13 -18.43 1.40
C ASP A 83 4.56 -17.05 1.88
N CYS A 84 5.05 -16.22 0.96
CA CYS A 84 5.41 -14.83 1.21
C CYS A 84 4.18 -14.03 1.65
N TYR A 85 3.03 -14.23 1.01
CA TYR A 85 1.78 -13.61 1.43
C TYR A 85 1.40 -13.99 2.86
N LEU A 86 1.47 -15.28 3.19
CA LEU A 86 1.18 -15.76 4.54
C LEU A 86 2.14 -15.17 5.58
N GLN A 87 3.41 -15.01 5.23
CA GLN A 87 4.40 -14.37 6.10
C GLN A 87 4.09 -12.88 6.30
N VAL A 88 3.71 -12.15 5.25
CA VAL A 88 3.28 -10.75 5.35
C VAL A 88 2.05 -10.64 6.26
N LEU A 89 1.05 -11.49 6.09
CA LEU A 89 -0.13 -11.48 6.97
C LEU A 89 0.24 -11.73 8.44
N LYS A 90 1.05 -12.76 8.71
CA LYS A 90 1.39 -13.17 10.08
C LYS A 90 2.32 -12.20 10.80
N HIS A 91 3.33 -11.70 10.11
CA HIS A 91 4.40 -10.93 10.74
C HIS A 91 4.25 -9.43 10.56
N TYR A 92 3.67 -8.99 9.45
CA TYR A 92 3.54 -7.57 9.15
C TYR A 92 2.16 -7.05 9.49
N VAL A 93 1.10 -7.56 8.84
CA VAL A 93 -0.29 -7.09 9.03
C VAL A 93 -0.71 -7.25 10.50
N TRP A 94 -0.53 -8.44 11.08
CA TRP A 94 -0.92 -8.69 12.47
C TRP A 94 -0.21 -7.78 13.46
N THR A 95 1.09 -7.53 13.23
CA THR A 95 1.88 -6.62 14.04
C THR A 95 1.38 -5.18 13.91
N THR A 96 1.03 -4.74 12.68
CA THR A 96 0.43 -3.42 12.42
C THR A 96 -0.89 -3.26 13.17
N VAL A 97 -1.82 -4.21 13.00
CA VAL A 97 -3.13 -4.18 13.66
C VAL A 97 -2.97 -4.12 15.17
N SER A 98 -2.15 -5.00 15.74
CA SER A 98 -1.89 -5.01 17.19
C SER A 98 -1.36 -3.66 17.70
N ARG A 99 -0.45 -3.03 16.95
CA ARG A 99 0.08 -1.70 17.29
C ARG A 99 -0.97 -0.60 17.18
N ILE A 100 -1.81 -0.61 16.13
CA ILE A 100 -2.90 0.37 15.96
C ILE A 100 -3.89 0.22 17.12
N THR A 101 -4.36 -0.99 17.40
CA THR A 101 -5.36 -1.26 18.44
C THR A 101 -4.86 -0.90 19.84
N LEU A 102 -3.58 -1.18 20.16
CA LEU A 102 -3.00 -0.77 21.44
C LEU A 102 -2.91 0.75 21.57
N ALA A 103 -2.54 1.45 20.50
CA ALA A 103 -2.45 2.91 20.49
C ALA A 103 -3.83 3.59 20.63
N THR A 104 -4.89 3.02 20.05
CA THR A 104 -6.26 3.54 20.19
C THR A 104 -6.85 3.23 21.56
N ARG A 105 -6.53 2.09 22.17
CA ARG A 105 -7.03 1.70 23.50
C ARG A 105 -6.29 2.39 24.65
N TYR A 106 -5.01 2.71 24.47
CA TYR A 106 -4.16 3.38 25.46
C TYR A 106 -3.43 4.58 24.84
N PRO A 107 -4.15 5.68 24.49
CA PRO A 107 -3.51 6.91 24.08
C PRO A 107 -2.54 7.39 25.17
N CYS A 108 -1.37 7.88 24.75
CA CYS A 108 -0.24 8.27 25.62
C CYS A 108 -0.63 9.25 26.73
N SER A 109 -1.76 9.97 26.59
CA SER A 109 -2.36 10.83 27.61
C SER A 109 -2.85 10.08 28.87
N MET A 110 -3.07 8.75 28.81
CA MET A 110 -3.49 7.95 29.97
C MET A 110 -2.33 7.42 30.83
N LEU A 111 -1.08 7.54 30.39
CA LEU A 111 0.11 7.09 31.15
C LEU A 111 0.67 8.15 32.11
N GLN A 112 0.02 9.32 32.25
CA GLN A 112 0.49 10.43 33.09
C GLN A 112 -0.15 10.52 34.48
N ARG A 113 -0.88 9.52 34.98
CA ARG A 113 -1.31 9.56 36.38
C ARG A 113 -0.11 9.30 37.29
N PRO A 114 0.35 10.27 38.11
CA PRO A 114 1.41 10.01 39.06
C PRO A 114 0.89 9.01 40.09
N ILE A 115 1.69 8.00 40.39
CA ILE A 115 1.51 7.19 41.59
C ILE A 115 1.79 8.15 42.76
N LEU A 116 0.73 8.68 43.37
CA LEU A 116 0.83 9.39 44.64
C LEU A 116 1.18 8.35 45.71
N HIS A 117 2.42 8.41 46.18
CA HIS A 117 2.85 7.84 47.46
C HIS A 117 2.67 8.88 48.56
#